data_AF-A0A6P0UAC7-F1
#
_entry.id   AF-A0A6P0UAC7-F1
#
_cell.length_a   1.000
_cell.length_b   1.000
_cell.length_c   1.000
_cell.angle_alpha   90.00
_cell.angle_beta   90.00
_cell.angle_gamma   90.00
#
_symmetry.space_group_name_H-M   'P 1'
#
loop_
_entity.id
_entity.type
_entity.pdbx_description
1 polymer ?
#
loop_
_entity_poly.entity_id
_entity_poly.type
_entity_poly.pdbx_seq_one_letter_code
_entity_poly.pdbx_strand_id
1 'polypeptide(L)'
;NTAGHLYREITGDFIVTTRIKVEGTETAVPQRSFSLAGLFIREPRAFTAETWIPGEENWLFISVGTAFPAGQPQFEIKSTYNSLSTLKISDAQTGWMRLRIARSGELFTLLYQAEGAEEWQVLDQFIRPDLPKTLNVGLTAYADWDSVSADYPNYQQYNEQGASSQNPDLLAYVESIEFRRPTTPRFPLATLDPRVSLNPELSEARMRDLMAD
;
A
#
# COMPACT_ATOMS: atom_id res chain seq x y z
N ASN A 1 18.92 -4.70 6.29
CA ASN A 1 17.52 -4.24 6.39
C ASN A 1 16.79 -4.79 5.16
N THR A 2 16.05 -5.90 5.26
CA THR A 2 15.29 -6.45 4.12
C THR A 2 13.83 -6.05 4.27
N ALA A 3 13.37 -5.07 3.50
CA ALA A 3 11.95 -4.80 3.38
C ALA A 3 11.26 -6.05 2.79
N GLY A 4 10.46 -6.73 3.60
CA GLY A 4 9.83 -7.97 3.21
C GLY A 4 8.60 -7.71 2.37
N HIS A 5 8.49 -8.38 1.21
CA HIS A 5 7.26 -8.45 0.44
C HIS A 5 6.78 -9.90 0.40
N LEU A 6 5.71 -10.21 1.14
CA LEU A 6 5.05 -11.51 1.09
C LEU A 6 3.89 -11.42 0.12
N TYR A 7 3.95 -12.13 -1.01
CA TYR A 7 3.01 -11.94 -2.11
C TYR A 7 2.56 -13.21 -2.79
N ARG A 8 1.53 -13.06 -3.61
CA ARG A 8 1.14 -13.99 -4.66
C ARG A 8 1.00 -13.26 -5.99
N GLU A 9 1.22 -13.97 -7.08
CA GLU A 9 0.99 -13.41 -8.42
C GLU A 9 -0.50 -13.41 -8.77
N ILE A 10 -1.00 -12.28 -9.24
CA ILE A 10 -2.40 -12.12 -9.64
C ILE A 10 -2.48 -11.50 -11.02
N THR A 11 -3.12 -12.23 -11.93
CA THR A 11 -3.43 -11.76 -13.29
C THR A 11 -4.81 -11.14 -13.35
N GLY A 12 -4.91 -9.96 -13.96
CA GLY A 12 -6.16 -9.24 -14.22
C GLY A 12 -6.67 -8.44 -13.02
N ASP A 13 -7.96 -8.11 -13.05
CA ASP A 13 -8.60 -7.25 -12.06
C ASP A 13 -8.82 -7.99 -10.73
N PHE A 14 -8.64 -7.29 -9.62
CA PHE A 14 -8.75 -7.87 -8.27
C PHE A 14 -9.14 -6.82 -7.24
N ILE A 15 -9.67 -7.31 -6.12
CA ILE A 15 -9.79 -6.57 -4.88
C ILE A 15 -9.03 -7.37 -3.84
N VAL A 16 -8.03 -6.76 -3.21
CA VAL A 16 -7.29 -7.31 -2.07
C VAL A 16 -7.62 -6.50 -0.84
N THR A 17 -7.96 -7.18 0.25
CA THR A 17 -8.23 -6.58 1.55
C THR A 17 -7.35 -7.22 2.60
N THR A 18 -6.78 -6.45 3.52
CA THR A 18 -6.11 -7.00 4.69
C THR A 18 -6.65 -6.34 5.95
N ARG A 19 -6.84 -7.14 7.01
CA ARG A 19 -7.08 -6.64 8.35
C ARG A 19 -5.76 -6.59 9.12
N ILE A 20 -5.35 -5.38 9.49
CA ILE A 20 -4.03 -5.09 10.02
C ILE A 20 -4.09 -4.15 11.23
N LYS A 21 -3.16 -4.33 12.17
CA LYS A 21 -2.87 -3.40 13.26
C LYS A 21 -1.37 -3.18 13.32
N VAL A 22 -0.96 -1.94 13.51
CA VAL A 22 0.45 -1.57 13.65
C VAL A 22 0.67 -0.84 14.97
N GLU A 23 1.68 -1.29 15.72
CA GLU A 23 2.06 -0.75 17.03
C GLU A 23 3.58 -0.54 17.08
N GLY A 24 4.04 0.25 18.04
CA GLY A 24 5.44 0.22 18.46
C GLY A 24 5.71 -1.04 19.31
N THR A 25 6.97 -1.34 19.55
CA THR A 25 7.38 -2.46 20.41
C THR A 25 6.94 -2.26 21.86
N GLU A 26 6.87 -1.01 22.31
CA GLU A 26 6.50 -0.62 23.68
C GLU A 26 5.38 0.43 23.74
N THR A 27 4.88 0.91 22.59
CA THR A 27 3.93 2.03 22.51
C THR A 27 2.81 1.76 21.51
N ALA A 28 1.73 2.54 21.56
CA ALA A 28 0.55 2.33 20.71
C ALA A 28 0.81 2.59 19.20
N VAL A 29 1.86 3.34 18.87
CA VAL A 29 2.32 3.59 17.50
C VAL A 29 3.85 3.63 17.48
N PRO A 30 4.50 3.24 16.38
CA PRO A 30 5.94 3.40 16.25
C PRO A 30 6.47 4.81 16.53
N GLN A 31 7.60 4.90 17.21
CA GLN A 31 8.32 6.14 17.56
C GLN A 31 9.51 6.42 16.64
N ARG A 32 9.71 5.60 15.60
CA ARG A 32 10.71 5.78 14.55
C ARG A 32 10.04 6.23 13.26
N SER A 33 10.70 7.11 12.51
CA SER A 33 10.16 7.58 11.24
C SER A 33 10.09 6.42 10.23
N PHE A 34 9.03 6.44 9.40
CA PHE A 34 8.78 5.43 8.37
C PHE A 34 8.84 3.98 8.88
N SER A 35 8.10 3.74 9.96
CA SER A 35 7.78 2.42 10.50
C SER A 35 6.33 2.08 10.19
N LEU A 36 6.10 1.37 9.08
CA LEU A 36 4.76 1.05 8.59
C LEU A 36 4.66 -0.37 8.03
N ALA A 37 3.43 -0.87 7.97
CA ALA A 37 3.08 -2.11 7.28
C ALA A 37 1.74 -1.97 6.54
N GLY A 38 1.54 -2.76 5.48
CA GLY A 38 0.30 -2.72 4.71
C GLY A 38 0.34 -3.49 3.40
N LEU A 39 -0.43 -3.05 2.42
CA LEU A 39 -0.58 -3.70 1.11
C LEU A 39 0.40 -3.13 0.10
N PHE A 40 1.19 -3.99 -0.53
CA PHE A 40 2.16 -3.65 -1.57
C PHE A 40 1.81 -4.38 -2.87
N ILE A 41 1.86 -3.64 -3.98
CA ILE A 41 1.63 -4.14 -5.33
C ILE A 41 2.82 -3.78 -6.19
N ARG A 42 3.36 -4.76 -6.90
CA ARG A 42 4.57 -4.59 -7.70
C ARG A 42 4.44 -5.28 -9.05
N GLU A 43 5.03 -4.68 -10.07
CA GLU A 43 5.45 -5.42 -11.24
C GLU A 43 6.39 -6.59 -10.85
N PRO A 44 6.16 -7.82 -11.35
CA PRO A 44 7.08 -8.93 -11.09
C PRO A 44 8.49 -8.62 -11.59
N ARG A 45 9.50 -8.89 -10.76
CA ARG A 45 10.90 -8.73 -11.14
C ARG A 45 11.38 -9.96 -11.90
N ALA A 46 11.99 -9.75 -13.06
CA ALA A 46 12.65 -10.80 -13.83
C ALA A 46 14.19 -10.79 -13.69
N PHE A 47 14.75 -9.82 -12.95
CA PHE A 47 16.20 -9.64 -12.82
C PHE A 47 16.77 -10.26 -11.53
N THR A 48 18.07 -10.52 -11.52
CA THR A 48 18.86 -10.84 -10.33
C THR A 48 19.62 -9.60 -9.84
N ALA A 49 20.40 -9.73 -8.75
CA ALA A 49 21.27 -8.64 -8.30
C ALA A 49 22.28 -8.23 -9.39
N GLU A 50 22.77 -9.19 -10.17
CA GLU A 50 23.77 -8.99 -11.23
C GLU A 50 23.19 -8.36 -12.49
N THR A 51 21.89 -8.59 -12.76
CA THR A 51 21.21 -8.07 -13.96
C THR A 51 20.29 -6.90 -13.66
N TRP A 52 20.32 -6.36 -12.44
CA TRP A 52 19.49 -5.23 -12.05
C TRP A 52 19.93 -3.95 -12.77
N ILE A 53 18.96 -3.20 -13.28
CA ILE A 53 19.17 -1.91 -13.91
C ILE A 53 18.38 -0.85 -13.13
N PRO A 54 19.00 0.29 -12.76
CA PRO A 54 18.29 1.39 -12.12
C PRO A 54 17.16 1.95 -13.00
N GLY A 55 16.08 2.43 -12.37
CA GLY A 55 15.03 3.15 -13.08
C GLY A 55 13.92 2.28 -13.68
N GLU A 56 13.89 0.98 -13.39
CA GLU A 56 12.91 0.04 -13.98
C GLU A 56 11.80 -0.38 -13.00
N GLU A 57 11.73 0.24 -11.82
CA GLU A 57 10.82 -0.21 -10.77
C GLU A 57 9.44 0.43 -10.82
N ASN A 58 8.40 -0.39 -10.97
CA ASN A 58 7.00 0.02 -10.95
C ASN A 58 6.23 -0.68 -9.83
N TRP A 59 5.66 0.11 -8.92
CA TRP A 59 4.89 -0.39 -7.78
C TRP A 59 4.03 0.69 -7.15
N LEU A 60 3.10 0.28 -6.28
CA LEU A 60 2.37 1.16 -5.39
C LEU A 60 2.05 0.46 -4.07
N PHE A 61 1.80 1.24 -3.02
CA PHE A 61 1.31 0.70 -1.76
C PHE A 61 0.43 1.67 -0.98
N ILE A 62 -0.30 1.08 -0.04
CA ILE A 62 -0.89 1.75 1.11
C ILE A 62 -0.41 1.03 2.37
N SER A 63 0.13 1.77 3.32
CA SER A 63 0.54 1.25 4.62
C SER A 63 0.09 2.14 5.75
N VAL A 64 -0.02 1.57 6.94
CA VAL A 64 -0.34 2.26 8.19
C VAL A 64 0.77 2.06 9.20
N GLY A 65 0.97 3.05 10.07
CA GLY A 65 1.98 3.05 11.12
C GLY A 65 2.36 4.48 11.42
N THR A 66 3.65 4.75 11.40
CA THR A 66 4.21 6.09 11.56
C THR A 66 5.07 6.44 10.36
N ALA A 67 4.77 7.56 9.68
CA ALA A 67 5.59 8.09 8.59
C ALA A 67 6.47 9.24 9.09
N PHE A 68 6.05 10.49 8.85
CA PHE A 68 6.77 11.69 9.27
C PHE A 68 5.79 12.79 9.73
N PRO A 69 6.02 13.45 10.88
CA PRO A 69 7.02 13.12 11.90
C PRO A 69 6.72 11.78 12.60
N ALA A 70 7.71 11.24 13.31
CA ALA A 70 7.53 10.01 14.07
C ALA A 70 6.51 10.15 15.22
N GLY A 71 5.96 9.03 15.72
CA GLY A 71 5.04 8.98 16.85
C GLY A 71 3.59 9.39 16.54
N GLN A 72 3.17 9.41 15.28
CA GLN A 72 1.81 9.75 14.86
C GLN A 72 1.20 8.61 14.03
N PRO A 73 -0.07 8.23 14.28
CA PRO A 73 -0.77 7.27 13.42
C PRO A 73 -1.02 7.89 12.04
N GLN A 74 -0.41 7.31 11.02
CA GLN A 74 -0.45 7.84 9.66
C GLN A 74 -0.63 6.72 8.63
N PHE A 75 -1.29 7.09 7.54
CA PHE A 75 -1.19 6.36 6.29
C PHE A 75 0.01 6.87 5.49
N GLU A 76 0.75 5.95 4.89
CA GLU A 76 1.67 6.25 3.81
C GLU A 76 1.12 5.65 2.51
N ILE A 77 0.99 6.51 1.51
CA ILE A 77 0.66 6.11 0.15
C ILE A 77 1.85 6.44 -0.71
N LYS A 78 2.28 5.47 -1.51
CA LYS A 78 3.39 5.69 -2.43
C LYS A 78 3.09 5.03 -3.76
N SER A 79 3.28 5.79 -4.84
CA SER A 79 3.20 5.30 -6.21
C SER A 79 4.53 5.58 -6.90
N THR A 80 5.11 4.55 -7.49
CA THR A 80 6.43 4.60 -8.12
C THR A 80 6.33 4.17 -9.57
N TYR A 81 6.82 5.04 -10.47
CA TYR A 81 6.94 4.80 -11.89
C TYR A 81 8.41 4.96 -12.28
N ASN A 82 9.02 3.93 -12.88
CA ASN A 82 10.43 3.92 -13.26
C ASN A 82 11.35 4.39 -12.13
N SER A 83 11.17 3.82 -10.93
CA SER A 83 11.87 4.16 -9.69
C SER A 83 11.65 5.58 -9.15
N LEU A 84 10.81 6.40 -9.78
CA LEU A 84 10.44 7.73 -9.28
C LEU A 84 9.15 7.65 -8.47
N SER A 85 9.26 7.90 -7.16
CA SER A 85 8.14 7.80 -6.24
C SER A 85 7.47 9.15 -5.97
N THR A 86 6.14 9.15 -5.93
CA THR A 86 5.35 10.19 -5.28
C THR A 86 4.83 9.65 -3.95
N LEU A 87 5.07 10.40 -2.88
CA LEU A 87 4.68 10.08 -1.51
C LEU A 87 3.53 10.99 -1.07
N LYS A 88 2.52 10.41 -0.41
CA LYS A 88 1.49 11.14 0.31
C LYS A 88 1.36 10.56 1.72
N ILE A 89 1.24 11.44 2.70
CA ILE A 89 1.01 11.09 4.10
C ILE A 89 -0.28 11.75 4.54
N SER A 90 -1.11 11.02 5.27
CA SER A 90 -2.34 11.54 5.87
C SER A 90 -2.55 10.91 7.24
N ASP A 91 -3.33 11.55 8.08
CA ASP A 91 -3.65 11.02 9.41
C ASP A 91 -4.40 9.69 9.32
N ALA A 92 -4.09 8.79 10.26
CA ALA A 92 -4.79 7.54 10.45
C ALA A 92 -5.29 7.43 11.90
N GLN A 93 -6.02 6.35 12.17
CA GLN A 93 -6.40 5.98 13.54
C GLN A 93 -5.49 4.86 14.03
N THR A 94 -5.37 4.72 15.35
CA THR A 94 -4.70 3.58 15.97
C THR A 94 -5.63 2.37 16.03
N GLY A 95 -5.07 1.20 16.38
CA GLY A 95 -5.84 -0.04 16.51
C GLY A 95 -5.99 -0.78 15.19
N TRP A 96 -6.97 -1.69 15.12
CA TRP A 96 -7.15 -2.45 13.90
C TRP A 96 -7.82 -1.61 12.80
N MET A 97 -7.51 -1.97 11.56
CA MET A 97 -8.19 -1.43 10.40
C MET A 97 -8.15 -2.41 9.25
N ARG A 98 -8.97 -2.15 8.24
CA ARG A 98 -8.91 -2.85 6.98
C ARG A 98 -8.34 -1.91 5.92
N LEU A 99 -7.33 -2.38 5.21
CA LEU A 99 -6.80 -1.71 4.02
C LEU A 99 -7.25 -2.47 2.79
N ARG A 100 -7.56 -1.76 1.72
CA ARG A 100 -7.98 -2.36 0.46
C ARG A 100 -7.32 -1.70 -0.73
N ILE A 101 -6.91 -2.51 -1.69
CA ILE A 101 -6.58 -2.05 -3.04
C ILE A 101 -7.45 -2.78 -4.04
N ALA A 102 -8.13 -2.01 -4.87
CA ALA A 102 -8.98 -2.49 -5.95
C ALA A 102 -8.41 -2.08 -7.30
N ARG A 103 -8.09 -3.06 -8.15
CA ARG A 103 -7.64 -2.86 -9.54
C ARG A 103 -8.79 -3.12 -10.51
N SER A 104 -9.03 -2.19 -11.43
CA SER A 104 -9.81 -2.43 -12.64
C SER A 104 -9.10 -1.84 -13.87
N GLY A 105 -8.58 -2.72 -14.73
CA GLY A 105 -7.70 -2.34 -15.83
C GLY A 105 -6.45 -1.62 -15.31
N GLU A 106 -6.37 -0.33 -15.61
CA GLU A 106 -5.27 0.57 -15.22
C GLU A 106 -5.60 1.39 -13.97
N LEU A 107 -6.86 1.37 -13.51
CA LEU A 107 -7.30 2.13 -12.34
C LEU A 107 -7.04 1.33 -11.06
N PHE A 108 -6.39 1.95 -10.09
CA PHE A 108 -6.21 1.46 -8.73
C PHE A 108 -6.92 2.39 -7.76
N THR A 109 -7.78 1.84 -6.90
CA THR A 109 -8.42 2.57 -5.81
C THR A 109 -7.91 2.04 -4.48
N LEU A 110 -7.40 2.93 -3.64
CA LEU A 110 -6.92 2.64 -2.30
C LEU A 110 -7.99 3.05 -1.30
N LEU A 111 -8.36 2.14 -0.41
CA LEU A 111 -9.39 2.37 0.59
C LEU A 111 -8.94 1.92 1.97
N TYR A 112 -9.57 2.49 2.98
CA TYR A 112 -9.46 2.02 4.35
C TYR A 112 -10.83 1.97 5.02
N GLN A 113 -10.94 1.14 6.05
CA GLN A 113 -12.07 1.12 6.97
C GLN A 113 -11.51 0.98 8.39
N ALA A 114 -11.77 1.98 9.23
CA ALA A 114 -11.37 1.95 10.64
C ALA A 114 -12.17 0.88 11.40
N GLU A 115 -11.64 0.40 12.53
CA GLU A 115 -12.37 -0.53 13.39
C GLU A 115 -13.70 0.06 13.85
N GLY A 116 -14.78 -0.73 13.68
CA GLY A 116 -16.14 -0.32 14.00
C GLY A 116 -16.80 0.62 12.98
N ALA A 117 -16.10 1.08 11.93
CA ALA A 117 -16.72 1.87 10.87
C ALA A 117 -17.54 0.97 9.92
N GLU A 118 -18.75 1.41 9.59
CA GLU A 118 -19.61 0.71 8.63
C GLU A 118 -19.16 0.95 7.18
N GLU A 119 -18.59 2.12 6.90
CA GLU A 119 -18.27 2.56 5.54
C GLU A 119 -16.77 2.52 5.24
N TRP A 120 -16.46 2.07 4.02
CA TRP A 120 -15.15 2.23 3.42
C TRP A 120 -14.93 3.68 2.98
N GLN A 121 -13.72 4.18 3.21
CA GLN A 121 -13.29 5.51 2.79
C GLN A 121 -12.26 5.37 1.67
N VAL A 122 -12.44 6.12 0.57
CA VAL A 122 -11.43 6.19 -0.49
C VAL A 122 -10.30 7.10 -0.04
N LEU A 123 -9.08 6.57 0.01
CA LEU A 123 -7.90 7.31 0.36
C LEU A 123 -7.25 7.97 -0.87
N ASP A 124 -7.15 7.23 -1.97
CA ASP A 124 -6.60 7.75 -3.23
C ASP A 124 -7.00 6.90 -4.45
N GLN A 125 -6.78 7.46 -5.64
CA GLN A 125 -6.90 6.75 -6.91
C GLN A 125 -5.72 7.05 -7.83
N PHE A 126 -5.22 6.01 -8.50
CA PHE A 126 -4.15 6.11 -9.49
C PHE A 126 -4.54 5.46 -10.80
N ILE A 127 -4.13 6.07 -11.90
CA ILE A 127 -4.16 5.45 -13.23
C ILE A 127 -2.73 5.01 -13.55
N ARG A 128 -2.53 3.70 -13.73
CA ARG A 128 -1.23 3.03 -13.86
C ARG A 128 -1.21 2.14 -15.12
N PRO A 129 -1.16 2.73 -16.32
CA PRO A 129 -1.07 1.99 -17.58
C PRO A 129 0.26 1.24 -17.74
N ASP A 130 1.28 1.64 -16.98
CA ASP A 130 2.59 1.02 -16.92
C ASP A 130 2.58 -0.34 -16.20
N LEU A 131 1.63 -0.58 -15.28
CA LEU A 131 1.59 -1.82 -14.51
C LEU A 131 1.03 -2.98 -15.36
N PRO A 132 1.77 -4.10 -15.50
CA PRO A 132 1.35 -5.20 -16.36
C PRO A 132 0.12 -5.93 -15.82
N LYS A 133 -0.44 -6.83 -16.64
CA LYS A 133 -1.64 -7.60 -16.28
C LYS A 133 -1.42 -8.52 -15.07
N THR A 134 -0.23 -9.08 -14.92
CA THR A 134 0.16 -9.90 -13.77
C THR A 134 0.97 -9.06 -12.80
N LEU A 135 0.57 -9.05 -11.52
CA LEU A 135 1.25 -8.30 -10.46
C LEU A 135 1.55 -9.19 -9.26
N ASN A 136 2.62 -8.87 -8.55
CA ASN A 136 2.87 -9.37 -7.20
C ASN A 136 1.99 -8.55 -6.25
N VAL A 137 1.04 -9.20 -5.57
CA VAL A 137 0.09 -8.55 -4.67
C VAL A 137 0.21 -9.16 -3.30
N GLY A 138 0.47 -8.33 -2.28
CA GLY A 138 0.79 -8.86 -0.96
C GLY A 138 0.98 -7.83 0.13
N LEU A 139 1.69 -8.25 1.17
CA LEU A 139 1.96 -7.48 2.37
C LEU A 139 3.40 -6.98 2.38
N THR A 140 3.59 -5.79 2.94
CA THR A 140 4.92 -5.22 3.21
C THR A 140 5.02 -4.74 4.65
N ALA A 141 6.24 -4.76 5.19
CA ALA A 141 6.60 -4.11 6.45
C ALA A 141 8.02 -3.56 6.34
N TYR A 142 8.23 -2.34 6.83
CA TYR A 142 9.52 -1.66 6.86
C TYR A 142 9.56 -0.68 8.03
N ALA A 143 10.76 -0.46 8.57
CA ALA A 143 10.96 0.35 9.76
C ALA A 143 12.31 1.04 9.78
N ASP A 144 12.40 2.02 10.68
CA ASP A 144 13.65 2.62 11.15
C ASP A 144 14.42 3.40 10.08
N TRP A 145 13.71 4.27 9.35
CA TRP A 145 14.34 5.20 8.42
C TRP A 145 15.42 6.04 9.10
N ASP A 146 15.18 6.44 10.34
CA ASP A 146 16.09 7.25 11.13
C ASP A 146 17.51 6.67 11.20
N SER A 147 17.65 5.35 11.33
CA SER A 147 18.96 4.68 11.40
C SER A 147 19.69 4.63 10.05
N VAL A 148 18.97 4.68 8.93
CA VAL A 148 19.57 4.62 7.57
C VAL A 148 19.68 5.98 6.90
N SER A 149 19.01 7.01 7.44
CA SER A 149 18.89 8.33 6.82
C SER A 149 20.24 9.03 6.60
N ALA A 150 21.22 8.80 7.47
CA ALA A 150 22.56 9.37 7.36
C ALA A 150 23.35 8.82 6.15
N ASP A 151 23.04 7.61 5.71
CA ASP A 151 23.69 6.97 4.56
C ASP A 151 22.99 7.30 3.23
N TYR A 152 21.81 7.93 3.25
CA TYR A 152 21.07 8.26 2.03
C TYR A 152 21.79 9.35 1.20
N PRO A 153 21.91 9.22 -0.14
CA PRO A 153 21.31 8.21 -1.02
C PRO A 153 22.25 7.06 -1.40
N ASN A 154 23.19 6.64 -0.54
CA ASN A 154 24.07 5.50 -0.81
C ASN A 154 23.28 4.17 -0.74
N TYR A 155 22.55 3.89 -1.82
CA TYR A 155 21.65 2.74 -1.92
C TYR A 155 22.40 1.41 -1.82
N GLN A 156 23.66 1.36 -2.25
CA GLN A 156 24.47 0.14 -2.14
C GLN A 156 24.76 -0.18 -0.67
N GLN A 157 25.26 0.80 0.09
CA GLN A 157 25.49 0.66 1.54
C GLN A 157 24.21 0.19 2.26
N TYR A 158 23.10 0.88 2.00
CA TYR A 158 21.81 0.57 2.60
C TYR A 158 21.31 -0.85 2.27
N ASN A 159 21.36 -1.26 1.00
CA ASN A 159 20.80 -2.54 0.54
C ASN A 159 21.70 -3.74 0.86
N GLU A 160 23.02 -3.60 0.76
CA GLU A 160 23.96 -4.70 0.92
C GLU A 160 24.45 -4.87 2.37
N GLN A 161 24.63 -3.76 3.09
CA GLN A 161 25.23 -3.77 4.44
C GLN A 161 24.22 -3.38 5.52
N GLY A 162 23.24 -2.52 5.19
CA GLY A 162 22.33 -1.93 6.16
C GLY A 162 23.00 -0.87 7.05
N ALA A 163 22.24 -0.32 7.99
CA ALA A 163 22.79 0.61 8.99
C ALA A 163 23.64 -0.13 10.02
N SER A 164 24.72 0.50 10.46
CA SER A 164 25.65 -0.02 11.48
C SER A 164 25.01 -0.16 12.86
N SER A 165 24.02 0.68 13.17
CA SER A 165 23.15 0.58 14.34
C SER A 165 21.70 0.65 13.86
N GLN A 166 20.83 -0.19 14.42
CA GLN A 166 19.42 -0.27 14.05
C GLN A 166 18.59 -0.30 15.33
N ASN A 167 17.51 0.45 15.35
CA ASN A 167 16.55 0.55 16.44
C ASN A 167 15.13 0.44 15.88
N PRO A 168 14.78 -0.69 15.23
CA PRO A 168 13.46 -0.87 14.65
C PRO A 168 12.39 -0.90 15.74
N ASP A 169 11.34 -0.13 15.51
CA ASP A 169 10.19 0.00 16.39
C ASP A 169 8.93 -0.22 15.55
N LEU A 170 8.57 -1.48 15.33
CA LEU A 170 7.39 -1.86 14.55
C LEU A 170 6.94 -3.27 14.92
N LEU A 171 5.68 -3.39 15.35
CA LEU A 171 4.94 -4.64 15.41
C LEU A 171 3.76 -4.56 14.45
N ALA A 172 3.74 -5.46 13.46
CA ALA A 172 2.66 -5.56 12.48
C ALA A 172 1.86 -6.85 12.70
N TYR A 173 0.61 -6.71 13.11
CA TYR A 173 -0.34 -7.81 13.27
C TYR A 173 -1.22 -7.88 12.04
N VAL A 174 -1.24 -9.02 11.37
CA VAL A 174 -2.12 -9.26 10.22
C VAL A 174 -3.04 -10.41 10.55
N GLU A 175 -4.34 -10.13 10.60
CA GLU A 175 -5.37 -11.14 10.89
C GLU A 175 -5.74 -11.91 9.60
N SER A 176 -5.91 -11.17 8.49
CA SER A 176 -6.27 -11.75 7.21
C SER A 176 -5.68 -10.99 6.03
N ILE A 177 -5.52 -11.71 4.92
CA ILE A 177 -5.42 -11.15 3.58
C ILE A 177 -6.37 -11.90 2.67
N GLU A 178 -7.34 -11.17 2.13
CA GLU A 178 -8.47 -11.70 1.37
C GLU A 178 -8.42 -11.15 -0.04
N PHE A 179 -8.81 -11.99 -0.99
CA PHE A 179 -8.81 -11.64 -2.39
C PHE A 179 -10.11 -12.06 -3.05
N ARG A 180 -10.68 -11.17 -3.83
CA ARG A 180 -11.82 -11.46 -4.70
C ARG A 180 -11.69 -10.80 -6.05
N ARG A 181 -12.49 -11.28 -7.01
CA ARG A 181 -12.65 -10.64 -8.32
C ARG A 181 -13.75 -9.58 -8.24
N PRO A 182 -13.63 -8.48 -9.00
CA PRO A 182 -14.75 -7.57 -9.19
C PRO A 182 -15.92 -8.31 -9.85
N THR A 183 -17.13 -7.94 -9.46
CA THR A 183 -18.36 -8.42 -10.12
C THR A 183 -18.84 -7.48 -11.22
N THR A 184 -18.27 -6.26 -11.26
CA THR A 184 -18.54 -5.24 -12.26
C THR A 184 -17.34 -5.04 -13.20
N PRO A 185 -17.55 -4.61 -14.45
CA PRO A 185 -16.47 -4.51 -15.43
C PRO A 185 -15.51 -3.34 -15.17
N ARG A 186 -15.91 -2.35 -14.35
CA ARG A 186 -15.11 -1.15 -14.02
C ARG A 186 -15.49 -0.61 -12.65
N PHE A 187 -14.54 -0.01 -11.95
CA PHE A 187 -14.80 0.77 -10.73
C PHE A 187 -15.12 2.24 -11.02
N PRO A 188 -15.84 2.93 -10.11
CA PRO A 188 -16.11 4.35 -10.27
C PRO A 188 -14.84 5.19 -10.05
N LEU A 189 -14.78 6.35 -10.69
CA LEU A 189 -13.83 7.40 -10.30
C LEU A 189 -14.40 8.09 -9.05
N ALA A 190 -13.60 8.21 -8.00
CA ALA A 190 -14.01 8.73 -6.70
C ALA A 190 -14.52 10.19 -6.76
N THR A 191 -14.08 10.95 -7.78
CA THR A 191 -14.50 12.34 -8.00
C THR A 191 -15.85 12.47 -8.71
N LEU A 192 -16.46 11.36 -9.16
CA LEU A 192 -17.73 11.38 -9.86
C LEU A 192 -18.85 10.87 -8.95
N ASP A 193 -19.86 11.72 -8.71
CA ASP A 193 -21.09 11.28 -8.05
C ASP A 193 -21.82 10.29 -8.98
N PRO A 194 -22.03 9.03 -8.54
CA PRO A 194 -22.69 8.02 -9.36
C PRO A 194 -24.09 8.43 -9.81
N ARG A 195 -24.80 9.27 -9.03
CA ARG A 195 -26.15 9.77 -9.34
C ARG A 195 -26.20 10.72 -10.52
N VAL A 196 -25.06 11.34 -10.86
CA VAL A 196 -24.93 12.33 -11.95
C VAL A 196 -24.44 11.65 -13.24
N SER A 197 -24.29 10.32 -13.24
CA SER A 197 -23.88 9.56 -14.42
C SER A 197 -25.04 9.31 -15.39
N LEU A 198 -24.72 9.06 -16.66
CA LEU A 198 -25.70 8.67 -17.69
C LEU A 198 -26.46 7.37 -17.36
N ASN A 199 -25.90 6.54 -16.46
CA ASN A 199 -26.54 5.33 -15.96
C ASN A 199 -26.26 5.19 -14.45
N PRO A 200 -27.09 5.82 -13.59
CA PRO A 200 -26.90 5.83 -12.14
C PRO A 200 -26.89 4.45 -11.51
N GLU A 201 -27.80 3.56 -11.93
CA GLU A 201 -27.92 2.19 -11.40
C GLU A 201 -26.61 1.39 -11.60
N LEU A 202 -25.99 1.53 -12.78
CA LEU A 202 -24.71 0.90 -13.06
C LEU A 202 -23.60 1.50 -12.19
N SER A 203 -23.57 2.83 -12.03
CA SER A 203 -22.56 3.50 -11.21
C SER A 203 -22.68 3.12 -9.73
N GLU A 204 -23.91 2.99 -9.22
CA GLU A 204 -24.19 2.48 -7.88
C GLU A 204 -23.80 1.01 -7.73
N ALA A 205 -24.06 0.17 -8.74
CA ALA A 205 -23.62 -1.23 -8.73
C ALA A 205 -22.09 -1.34 -8.64
N ARG A 206 -21.35 -0.51 -9.38
CA ARG A 206 -19.88 -0.45 -9.34
C ARG A 206 -19.36 0.04 -7.98
N MET A 207 -20.04 1.02 -7.39
CA MET A 207 -19.70 1.49 -6.04
C MET A 207 -19.95 0.39 -5.00
N ARG A 208 -21.09 -0.28 -5.07
CA ARG A 208 -21.40 -1.42 -4.17
C ARG A 208 -20.38 -2.54 -4.30
N ASP A 209 -19.97 -2.90 -5.52
CA ASP A 209 -18.93 -3.92 -5.75
C ASP A 209 -17.58 -3.51 -5.14
N LEU A 210 -17.21 -2.23 -5.24
CA LEU A 210 -15.97 -1.69 -4.64
C LEU A 210 -16.02 -1.70 -3.10
N MET A 211 -17.18 -1.41 -2.51
CA MET A 211 -17.36 -1.25 -1.06
C MET A 211 -17.80 -2.53 -0.34
N ALA A 212 -18.28 -3.56 -1.06
CA ALA A 212 -18.67 -4.83 -0.46
C ALA A 212 -17.50 -5.55 0.21
N ASP A 213 -17.77 -6.37 1.22
CA ASP A 213 -16.78 -7.26 1.82
C ASP A 213 -16.36 -8.37 0.86
#